data_AF-A0A1J6K1J8-F1
#
_entry.id   AF-A0A1J6K1J8-F1
#
_cell.length_a   1.000
_cell.length_b   1.000
_cell.length_c   1.000
_cell.angle_alpha   90.00
_cell.angle_beta   90.00
_cell.angle_gamma   90.00
#
_symmetry.space_group_name_H-M   'P 1'
#
loop_
_entity.id
_entity.type
_entity.pdbx_description
1 polymer ?
#
loop_
_entity_poly.entity_id
_entity_poly.type
_entity_poly.pdbx_seq_one_letter_code
_entity_poly.pdbx_strand_id
1 'polypeptide(L)'
;MSSSVALRHTRHLSTAAGAAAASSTSTTTISISKAKSKLKAEHDPDKALEIYSSVSDRYISTLSSRYAQEYTVKRLAKSHRFSDIESFLESHKNSSQITQEPYLSSIIRSYGVAGMFDHALNIYHEMDDLGTPRSAISFNVLLSACVHSKQCPPAV
;
A
#
# COMPACT_ATOMS: atom_id res chain seq x y z
N MET A 1 44.96 -40.68 7.83
CA MET A 1 44.87 -39.22 7.68
C MET A 1 43.58 -38.80 8.37
N SER A 2 43.67 -38.39 9.64
CA SER A 2 43.49 -37.00 10.10
C SER A 2 42.04 -36.54 9.95
N SER A 3 41.30 -36.08 10.96
CA SER A 3 41.56 -35.84 12.38
C SER A 3 40.20 -35.75 13.09
N SER A 4 40.18 -36.17 14.35
CA SER A 4 39.10 -35.99 15.32
C SER A 4 38.86 -34.50 15.67
N VAL A 5 37.66 -34.15 16.16
CA VAL A 5 37.40 -33.69 17.54
C VAL A 5 35.96 -33.15 17.66
N ALA A 6 35.38 -33.43 18.83
CA ALA A 6 33.98 -33.37 19.19
C ALA A 6 33.56 -32.08 19.92
N LEU A 7 32.22 -31.91 19.99
CA LEU A 7 31.40 -31.33 21.07
C LEU A 7 31.62 -29.86 21.47
N ARG A 8 30.50 -29.11 21.54
CA ARG A 8 29.89 -28.69 22.82
C ARG A 8 28.52 -28.03 22.61
N HIS A 9 27.53 -28.59 23.31
CA HIS A 9 26.30 -27.93 23.73
C HIS A 9 26.62 -26.68 24.56
N THR A 10 25.84 -25.62 24.35
CA THR A 10 25.36 -24.77 25.45
C THR A 10 23.98 -24.21 25.12
N ARG A 11 22.98 -24.68 25.87
CA ARG A 11 21.74 -23.94 26.13
C ARG A 11 22.09 -22.74 27.00
N HIS A 12 21.56 -21.57 26.67
CA HIS A 12 21.48 -20.46 27.62
C HIS A 12 20.01 -20.11 27.83
N LEU A 13 19.48 -20.47 29.01
CA LEU A 13 18.37 -19.76 29.63
C LEU A 13 18.98 -18.61 30.43
N SER A 14 18.38 -17.42 30.32
CA SER A 14 18.57 -16.34 31.30
C SER A 14 17.21 -15.72 31.61
N THR A 15 16.82 -15.86 32.87
CA THR A 15 15.77 -15.13 33.59
C THR A 15 16.36 -13.87 34.22
N ALA A 16 15.69 -12.72 34.11
CA ALA A 16 15.30 -11.83 35.23
C ALA A 16 15.05 -10.37 34.79
N ALA A 17 13.98 -9.83 35.37
CA ALA A 17 13.74 -8.44 35.80
C ALA A 17 13.74 -7.31 34.76
N GLY A 18 12.59 -6.66 34.67
CA GLY A 18 12.33 -5.55 33.76
C GLY A 18 13.00 -4.24 34.13
N ALA A 19 13.16 -3.41 33.11
CA ALA A 19 12.97 -1.97 33.13
C ALA A 19 12.98 -1.50 31.66
N ALA A 20 11.87 -0.87 31.25
CA ALA A 20 11.76 0.03 30.10
C ALA A 20 12.60 -0.32 28.86
N ALA A 21 12.08 -1.21 28.00
CA ALA A 21 12.48 -1.22 26.60
C ALA A 21 11.87 0.02 25.93
N ALA A 22 12.62 1.13 25.97
CA ALA A 22 12.42 2.21 25.03
C ALA A 22 12.53 1.60 23.62
N SER A 23 11.42 1.64 22.88
CA SER A 23 11.34 1.31 21.47
C SER A 23 12.33 2.18 20.71
N SER A 24 13.55 1.71 20.56
CA SER A 24 14.52 2.24 19.61
C SER A 24 14.12 1.72 18.24
N THR A 25 13.09 2.33 17.67
CA THR A 25 12.67 2.15 16.28
C THR A 25 13.81 2.60 15.39
N SER A 26 14.74 1.68 15.14
CA SER A 26 15.85 1.89 14.24
C SER A 26 15.25 1.85 12.84
N THR A 27 14.93 3.02 12.31
CA THR A 27 14.51 3.25 10.93
C THR A 27 15.66 2.86 10.01
N THR A 28 15.84 1.56 9.80
CA THR A 28 16.65 1.03 8.71
C THR A 28 15.96 1.51 7.44
N THR A 29 16.60 2.40 6.70
CA THR A 29 16.10 2.96 5.45
C THR A 29 16.00 1.85 4.39
N ILE A 30 14.85 1.18 4.34
CA ILE A 30 14.58 0.08 3.39
C ILE A 30 14.49 0.65 1.98
N SER A 31 15.13 0.05 0.98
CA SER A 31 14.99 0.49 -0.42
C SER A 31 13.56 0.29 -0.94
N ILE A 32 13.09 1.12 -1.88
CA ILE A 32 11.76 1.04 -2.49
C ILE A 32 11.43 -0.39 -2.98
N SER A 33 12.36 -1.03 -3.67
CA SER A 33 12.19 -2.40 -4.18
C SER A 33 12.03 -3.42 -3.05
N LYS A 34 12.77 -3.24 -1.96
CA LYS A 34 12.69 -4.10 -0.78
C LYS A 34 11.38 -3.88 -0.01
N ALA A 35 10.92 -2.63 0.08
CA ALA A 35 9.61 -2.29 0.66
C ALA A 35 8.47 -2.91 -0.16
N LYS A 36 8.51 -2.80 -1.49
CA LYS A 36 7.55 -3.47 -2.39
C LYS A 36 7.53 -4.99 -2.21
N SER A 37 8.72 -5.61 -2.15
CA SER A 37 8.83 -7.06 -1.92
C SER A 37 8.21 -7.47 -0.58
N LYS A 38 8.49 -6.70 0.49
CA LYS A 38 7.88 -6.91 1.80
C LYS A 38 6.36 -6.75 1.78
N LEU A 39 5.83 -5.68 1.19
CA LEU A 39 4.37 -5.47 1.05
C LEU A 39 3.67 -6.60 0.29
N LYS A 40 4.36 -7.21 -0.69
CA LYS A 40 3.81 -8.36 -1.41
C LYS A 40 3.69 -9.59 -0.52
N ALA A 41 4.66 -9.83 0.36
CA ALA A 41 4.71 -11.00 1.26
C ALA A 41 3.93 -10.81 2.56
N GLU A 42 3.84 -9.58 3.06
CA GLU A 42 3.16 -9.24 4.31
C GLU A 42 1.66 -9.53 4.22
N HIS A 43 1.03 -10.02 5.28
CA HIS A 43 -0.41 -10.30 5.32
C HIS A 43 -1.16 -9.42 6.32
N ASP A 44 -0.43 -8.90 7.31
CA ASP A 44 -0.96 -8.04 8.35
C ASP A 44 -1.23 -6.63 7.81
N PRO A 45 -2.48 -6.09 7.94
CA PRO A 45 -2.81 -4.76 7.44
C PRO A 45 -2.03 -3.64 8.15
N ASP A 46 -1.75 -3.77 9.45
CA ASP A 46 -1.07 -2.72 10.22
C ASP A 46 0.41 -2.64 9.82
N LYS A 47 1.07 -3.80 9.69
CA LYS A 47 2.44 -3.86 9.18
C LYS A 47 2.55 -3.36 7.74
N ALA A 48 1.54 -3.58 6.90
CA ALA A 48 1.52 -3.06 5.54
C ALA A 48 1.49 -1.52 5.54
N LEU A 49 0.70 -0.90 6.41
CA LEU A 49 0.68 0.55 6.60
C LEU A 49 2.01 1.09 7.14
N GLU A 50 2.59 0.41 8.13
CA GLU A 50 3.90 0.79 8.70
C GLU A 50 5.02 0.73 7.66
N ILE A 51 5.05 -0.34 6.84
CA ILE A 51 6.03 -0.45 5.76
C ILE A 51 5.80 0.68 4.76
N TYR A 52 4.54 0.98 4.39
CA TYR A 52 4.25 2.05 3.44
C TYR A 52 4.68 3.42 3.96
N SER A 53 4.34 3.78 5.20
CA SER A 53 4.70 5.06 5.81
C SER A 53 6.22 5.20 5.98
N SER A 54 6.94 4.12 6.25
CA SER A 54 8.41 4.15 6.34
C SER A 54 9.12 4.57 5.04
N VAL A 55 8.43 4.47 3.90
CA VAL A 55 8.96 4.84 2.58
C VAL A 55 8.10 5.88 1.86
N SER A 56 7.07 6.43 2.50
CA SER A 56 6.14 7.38 1.87
C SER A 56 6.81 8.65 1.40
N ASP A 57 7.77 9.17 2.18
CA ASP A 57 8.51 10.40 1.84
C ASP A 57 9.37 10.24 0.58
N ARG A 58 9.64 9.00 0.18
CA ARG A 58 10.47 8.66 -0.98
C ARG A 58 9.64 8.34 -2.22
N TYR A 59 8.32 8.29 -2.09
CA TYR A 59 7.38 8.11 -3.19
C TYR A 59 7.13 9.42 -3.95
N ILE A 60 8.21 10.03 -4.44
CA ILE A 60 8.15 11.22 -5.29
C ILE A 60 7.62 10.87 -6.69
N SER A 61 7.82 9.62 -7.13
CA SER A 61 7.35 9.13 -8.44
C SER A 61 6.06 8.31 -8.31
N THR A 62 5.05 8.73 -9.08
CA THR A 62 3.71 8.13 -9.20
C THR A 62 3.74 6.63 -9.53
N LEU A 63 4.75 6.16 -10.27
CA LEU A 63 4.86 4.74 -10.66
C LEU A 63 5.38 3.85 -9.51
N SER A 64 6.25 4.41 -8.68
CA SER A 64 6.83 3.71 -7.53
C SER A 64 5.82 3.58 -6.39
N SER A 65 5.08 4.67 -6.14
CA SER A 65 4.01 4.72 -5.14
C SER A 65 2.85 3.79 -5.48
N ARG A 66 2.44 3.75 -6.76
CA ARG A 66 1.27 3.00 -7.24
C ARG A 66 1.23 1.55 -6.76
N TYR A 67 2.31 0.80 -6.95
CA TYR A 67 2.30 -0.63 -6.57
C TYR A 67 2.27 -0.83 -5.06
N ALA A 68 2.97 0.01 -4.30
CA ALA A 68 2.98 -0.07 -2.85
C ALA A 68 1.59 0.28 -2.29
N GLN A 69 0.99 1.37 -2.78
CA GLN A 69 -0.36 1.81 -2.47
C GLN A 69 -1.37 0.69 -2.75
N GLU A 70 -1.32 0.07 -3.92
CA GLU A 70 -2.21 -1.02 -4.30
C GLU A 70 -2.08 -2.24 -3.39
N TYR A 71 -0.86 -2.65 -3.01
CA TYR A 71 -0.67 -3.76 -2.08
C TYR A 71 -1.25 -3.45 -0.70
N THR A 72 -1.01 -2.25 -0.18
CA THR A 72 -1.55 -1.79 1.11
C THR A 72 -3.08 -1.79 1.08
N VAL A 73 -3.69 -1.19 0.07
CA VAL A 73 -5.15 -1.15 -0.10
C VAL A 73 -5.73 -2.56 -0.23
N LYS A 74 -5.08 -3.44 -1.00
CA LYS A 74 -5.50 -4.85 -1.12
C LYS A 74 -5.48 -5.58 0.23
N ARG A 75 -4.55 -5.25 1.15
CA ARG A 75 -4.51 -5.85 2.50
C ARG A 75 -5.59 -5.29 3.40
N LEU A 76 -5.82 -3.99 3.37
CA LEU A 76 -6.89 -3.35 4.12
C LEU A 76 -8.27 -3.85 3.68
N ALA A 77 -8.49 -3.98 2.36
CA ALA A 77 -9.74 -4.49 1.80
C ALA A 77 -10.03 -5.93 2.24
N LYS A 78 -9.00 -6.80 2.24
CA LYS A 78 -9.11 -8.18 2.76
C LYS A 78 -9.43 -8.23 4.25
N SER A 79 -9.04 -7.21 5.00
CA SER A 79 -9.30 -7.08 6.43
C SER A 79 -10.61 -6.33 6.73
N HIS A 80 -11.40 -6.00 5.70
CA HIS A 80 -12.65 -5.22 5.78
C HIS A 80 -12.50 -3.83 6.44
N ARG A 81 -11.29 -3.25 6.39
CA ARG A 81 -10.98 -1.93 6.96
C ARG A 81 -11.20 -0.81 5.94
N PHE A 82 -12.45 -0.66 5.48
CA PHE A 82 -12.78 0.29 4.39
C PHE A 82 -12.60 1.76 4.80
N SER A 83 -12.89 2.12 6.05
CA SER A 83 -12.67 3.49 6.56
C SER A 83 -11.19 3.88 6.55
N ASP A 84 -10.30 2.93 6.82
CA ASP A 84 -8.86 3.19 6.77
C ASP A 84 -8.37 3.33 5.32
N ILE A 85 -9.00 2.62 4.36
CA ILE A 85 -8.71 2.79 2.93
C ILE A 85 -9.11 4.19 2.47
N GLU A 86 -10.29 4.65 2.87
CA GLU A 86 -10.80 5.98 2.55
C GLU A 86 -9.86 7.05 3.13
N SER A 87 -9.58 7.02 4.44
CA SER A 87 -8.66 7.96 5.08
C SER A 87 -7.27 7.96 4.42
N PHE A 88 -6.75 6.76 4.12
CA PHE A 88 -5.48 6.60 3.45
C PHE A 88 -5.48 7.22 2.04
N LEU A 89 -6.49 6.95 1.21
CA LEU A 89 -6.56 7.45 -0.17
C LEU A 89 -6.93 8.94 -0.24
N GLU A 90 -7.79 9.43 0.64
CA GLU A 90 -8.11 10.86 0.73
C GLU A 90 -6.89 11.68 1.19
N SER A 91 -6.04 11.15 2.08
CA SER A 91 -4.78 11.82 2.44
C SER A 91 -3.85 12.01 1.23
N HIS A 92 -3.91 11.11 0.25
CA HIS A 92 -3.15 11.22 -1.00
C HIS A 92 -3.71 12.30 -1.93
N LYS A 93 -5.02 12.62 -1.87
CA LYS A 93 -5.60 13.69 -2.68
C LYS A 93 -5.05 15.08 -2.31
N ASN A 94 -4.72 15.29 -1.05
CA ASN A 94 -4.17 16.56 -0.58
C ASN A 94 -2.71 16.80 -1.01
N SER A 95 -2.09 15.88 -1.76
CA SER A 95 -0.73 16.03 -2.27
C SER A 95 -0.69 16.92 -3.52
N SER A 96 0.42 17.65 -3.71
CA SER A 96 0.62 18.55 -4.87
C SER A 96 0.59 17.84 -6.24
N GLN A 97 0.52 16.50 -6.26
CA GLN A 97 0.47 15.68 -7.48
C GLN A 97 -0.94 15.46 -8.02
N ILE A 98 -1.99 15.97 -7.35
CA ILE A 98 -3.38 15.72 -7.75
C ILE A 98 -3.71 16.20 -9.16
N THR A 99 -3.00 17.22 -9.66
CA THR A 99 -3.18 17.72 -11.03
C THR A 99 -2.72 16.75 -12.11
N GLN A 100 -2.01 15.67 -11.74
CA GLN A 100 -1.48 14.67 -12.66
C GLN A 100 -2.48 13.52 -12.86
N GLU A 101 -2.90 13.30 -14.12
CA GLU A 101 -3.79 12.19 -14.48
C GLU A 101 -3.29 10.81 -14.02
N PRO A 102 -1.99 10.45 -14.14
CA PRO A 102 -1.50 9.16 -13.64
C PRO A 102 -1.65 8.98 -12.13
N TYR A 103 -1.65 10.08 -11.37
CA TYR A 103 -1.79 10.07 -9.92
C TYR A 103 -3.24 9.77 -9.52
N LEU A 104 -4.19 10.52 -10.08
CA LEU A 104 -5.63 10.27 -9.90
C LEU A 104 -6.02 8.88 -10.40
N SER A 105 -5.46 8.44 -11.52
CA SER A 105 -5.62 7.08 -12.04
C SER A 105 -5.15 6.01 -11.04
N SER A 106 -4.08 6.25 -10.28
CA SER A 106 -3.62 5.33 -9.23
C SER A 106 -4.64 5.21 -8.09
N ILE A 107 -5.27 6.33 -7.71
CA ILE A 107 -6.31 6.39 -6.67
C ILE A 107 -7.57 5.64 -7.14
N ILE A 108 -8.09 5.94 -8.34
CA ILE A 108 -9.26 5.26 -8.94
C ILE A 108 -9.02 3.75 -8.99
N ARG A 109 -7.83 3.32 -9.43
CA ARG A 109 -7.47 1.90 -9.48
C ARG A 109 -7.45 1.26 -8.09
N SER A 110 -6.93 1.97 -7.09
CA SER A 110 -6.84 1.47 -5.72
C SER A 110 -8.23 1.26 -5.11
N TYR A 111 -9.16 2.20 -5.31
CA TYR A 111 -10.56 2.03 -4.92
C TYR A 111 -11.21 0.82 -5.63
N GLY A 112 -10.92 0.62 -6.91
CA GLY A 112 -11.36 -0.57 -7.66
C GLY A 112 -10.86 -1.89 -7.06
N VAL A 113 -9.58 -1.96 -6.65
CA VAL A 113 -9.00 -3.13 -5.97
C VAL A 113 -9.62 -3.37 -4.59
N ALA A 114 -10.04 -2.31 -3.91
CA ALA A 114 -10.78 -2.40 -2.65
C ALA A 114 -12.23 -2.86 -2.81
N GLY A 115 -12.77 -2.89 -4.04
CA GLY A 115 -14.19 -3.15 -4.29
C GLY A 115 -15.09 -1.94 -4.04
N MET A 116 -14.51 -0.75 -3.85
CA MET A 116 -15.22 0.50 -3.56
C MET A 116 -15.45 1.29 -4.86
N PHE A 117 -16.28 0.75 -5.76
CA PHE A 117 -16.48 1.34 -7.09
C PHE A 117 -17.10 2.74 -7.03
N ASP A 118 -18.08 2.95 -6.14
CA ASP A 118 -18.75 4.26 -6.01
C ASP A 118 -17.74 5.38 -5.69
N HIS A 119 -16.73 5.07 -4.88
CA HIS A 119 -15.65 6.02 -4.57
C HIS A 119 -14.75 6.24 -5.78
N ALA A 120 -14.42 5.19 -6.53
CA ALA A 120 -13.67 5.31 -7.78
C ALA A 120 -14.40 6.19 -8.82
N LEU A 121 -15.72 6.04 -8.92
CA LEU A 121 -16.58 6.82 -9.81
C LEU A 121 -16.70 8.27 -9.37
N ASN A 122 -16.82 8.52 -8.05
CA ASN A 122 -16.82 9.87 -7.51
C ASN A 122 -15.51 10.61 -7.84
N ILE A 123 -14.35 9.98 -7.62
CA ILE A 123 -13.05 10.57 -7.99
C ILE A 123 -12.96 10.85 -9.48
N TYR A 124 -13.49 9.97 -10.34
CA TYR A 124 -13.51 10.18 -11.79
C TYR A 124 -14.33 11.43 -12.17
N HIS A 125 -15.46 11.68 -11.51
CA HIS A 125 -16.26 12.89 -11.73
C HIS A 125 -15.58 14.16 -11.20
N GLU A 126 -14.93 14.07 -10.03
CA GLU A 126 -14.18 15.18 -9.43
C GLU A 126 -12.90 15.55 -10.21
N MET A 127 -12.45 14.74 -11.19
CA MET A 127 -11.17 14.99 -11.89
C MET A 127 -11.10 16.37 -12.54
N ASP A 128 -12.16 16.80 -13.21
CA ASP A 128 -12.18 18.10 -13.89
C ASP A 128 -12.15 19.26 -12.87
N ASP A 129 -12.85 19.10 -11.73
CA ASP A 129 -12.86 20.07 -10.62
C ASP A 129 -11.49 20.16 -9.92
N LEU A 130 -10.76 19.04 -9.90
CA LEU A 130 -9.39 18.94 -9.38
C LEU A 130 -8.33 19.48 -10.36
N GLY A 131 -8.75 19.98 -11.54
CA GLY A 131 -7.87 20.57 -12.55
C GLY A 131 -7.15 19.54 -13.41
N THR A 132 -7.63 18.29 -13.45
CA THR A 132 -7.09 17.23 -14.30
C THR A 132 -8.11 16.80 -15.33
N PRO A 133 -7.89 17.09 -16.63
CA PRO A 133 -8.87 16.75 -17.66
C PRO A 133 -9.03 15.22 -17.77
N ARG A 134 -10.28 14.77 -17.80
CA ARG A 134 -10.59 13.36 -18.09
C ARG A 134 -10.11 12.98 -19.50
N SER A 135 -9.42 11.85 -19.61
CA SER A 135 -8.99 11.26 -20.88
C SER A 135 -9.43 9.80 -21.02
N ALA A 136 -9.21 9.22 -22.20
CA ALA A 136 -9.40 7.79 -22.43
C ALA A 136 -8.60 6.90 -21.44
N ILE A 137 -7.46 7.39 -20.93
CA ILE A 137 -6.66 6.68 -19.92
C ILE A 137 -7.43 6.58 -18.61
N SER A 138 -7.86 7.70 -18.04
CA SER A 138 -8.68 7.72 -16.82
C SER A 138 -9.97 6.90 -16.94
N PHE A 139 -10.61 6.92 -18.11
CA PHE A 139 -11.80 6.11 -18.39
C PHE A 139 -11.48 4.60 -18.41
N ASN A 140 -10.40 4.19 -19.07
CA ASN A 140 -9.95 2.79 -19.06
C ASN A 140 -9.58 2.29 -17.66
N VAL A 141 -9.05 3.19 -16.82
CA VAL A 141 -8.77 2.89 -15.41
C VAL A 141 -10.06 2.71 -14.62
N LEU A 142 -11.08 3.55 -14.85
CA LEU A 142 -12.41 3.38 -14.25
C LEU A 142 -13.06 2.06 -14.67
N LEU A 143 -13.01 1.71 -15.96
CA LEU A 143 -13.49 0.40 -16.45
C LEU A 143 -12.75 -0.76 -15.78
N SER A 144 -11.42 -0.64 -15.63
CA SER A 144 -10.63 -1.62 -14.89
C SER A 144 -11.13 -1.72 -13.44
N ALA A 145 -11.35 -0.60 -12.75
CA ALA A 145 -11.87 -0.58 -11.38
C ALA A 145 -13.25 -1.24 -11.28
N CYS A 146 -14.12 -1.04 -12.26
CA CYS A 146 -15.44 -1.67 -12.38
C CYS A 146 -15.34 -3.21 -12.46
N VAL A 147 -14.41 -3.71 -13.28
CA VAL A 147 -14.15 -5.17 -13.38
C VAL A 147 -13.61 -5.73 -12.06
N HIS A 148 -12.70 -5.03 -11.39
CA HIS A 148 -12.11 -5.50 -10.12
C HIS A 148 -13.13 -5.50 -8.97
N SER A 149 -14.06 -4.55 -8.97
CA SER A 149 -15.09 -4.39 -7.94
C SER A 149 -16.32 -5.29 -8.15
N LYS A 150 -16.36 -6.07 -9.24
CA LYS A 150 -17.48 -6.94 -9.64
C LYS A 150 -18.82 -6.22 -9.78
N GLN A 151 -18.80 -4.89 -9.91
CA GLN A 151 -19.98 -4.04 -10.02
C GLN A 151 -20.30 -3.67 -11.48
N CYS A 152 -19.65 -4.33 -12.45
CA CYS A 152 -19.92 -4.13 -13.86
C CYS A 152 -21.28 -4.75 -14.24
N PRO A 153 -22.29 -3.93 -14.64
CA PRO A 153 -23.49 -4.48 -15.26
C PRO A 153 -23.10 -5.19 -16.57
N PRO A 154 -23.78 -6.29 -16.93
CA PRO A 154 -23.52 -6.96 -18.21
C PRO A 154 -23.72 -5.95 -19.35
N ALA A 155 -22.76 -5.87 -20.26
CA ALA A 155 -22.92 -5.12 -21.50
C ALA A 155 -24.10 -5.73 -22.28
N VAL A 156 -25.19 -4.98 -22.40
CA VAL A 156 -26.39 -5.35 -23.17
C VAL A 156 -26.24 -4.90 -24.61
#